data_AF-A0A535PK44-F1
#
_entry.id   AF-A0A535PK44-F1
#
_cell.length_a   1.000
_cell.length_b   1.000
_cell.length_c   1.000
_cell.angle_alpha   90.00
_cell.angle_beta   90.00
_cell.angle_gamma   90.00
#
_symmetry.space_group_name_H-M   'P 1'
#
loop_
_entity.id
_entity.type
_entity.pdbx_description
1 polymer ?
#
loop_
_entity_poly.entity_id
_entity_poly.type
_entity_poly.pdbx_seq_one_letter_code
_entity_poly.pdbx_strand_id
1 'polypeptide(L)'
;MRVSLFGRPRARSAQHAPRTGAPRPHPKGFPEGIECGAGCGRKKGFRCSYKDLVGRRCAYWCEEHSVFLNGRMWCERHANSVKWLRARDGSIYEIGTTAAIDDRSPNLVGILVDELNREMTAHLTEVFDKHKGVFIVTDANVRTASIPKGRVDHTPDGPRVLHETGQTAWQRGWGVYSHVGYLARVVLTVTSTEPPVVHVYANGVLVLRRVPDWIANRGNGSNAEHHAAFRRAVMEAVTAAIFQAEDDD
;
A
#
# COMPACT_ATOMS: atom_id res chain seq x y z
N MET A 1 -20.26 -33.10 38.18
CA MET A 1 -19.68 -33.28 36.83
C MET A 1 -20.50 -32.49 35.81
N ARG A 2 -19.99 -31.35 35.35
CA ARG A 2 -20.35 -30.69 34.08
C ARG A 2 -19.17 -29.78 33.72
N VAL A 3 -18.40 -30.20 32.72
CA VAL A 3 -17.22 -29.51 32.21
C VAL A 3 -17.68 -28.47 31.19
N SER A 4 -17.36 -27.20 31.44
CA SER A 4 -17.58 -26.11 30.49
C SER A 4 -16.58 -26.25 29.33
N LEU A 5 -17.08 -26.49 28.12
CA LEU A 5 -16.30 -26.82 26.91
C LEU A 5 -15.95 -25.61 26.02
N PHE A 6 -16.14 -24.37 26.48
CA PHE A 6 -15.89 -23.16 25.67
C PHE A 6 -15.08 -22.07 26.36
N GLY A 7 -14.09 -22.44 27.17
CA GLY A 7 -13.03 -21.52 27.58
C GLY A 7 -11.88 -21.50 26.58
N ARG A 8 -11.99 -20.73 25.48
CA ARG A 8 -10.79 -20.43 24.67
C ARG A 8 -9.82 -19.63 25.55
N PRO A 9 -8.59 -20.10 25.80
CA PRO A 9 -7.59 -19.28 26.47
C PRO A 9 -7.36 -18.03 25.63
N ARG A 10 -7.33 -16.85 26.26
CA ARG A 10 -6.81 -15.63 25.65
C ARG A 10 -5.48 -15.98 25.00
N ALA A 11 -5.43 -15.98 23.67
CA ALA A 11 -4.19 -16.06 22.92
C ALA A 11 -3.38 -14.82 23.32
N ARG A 12 -2.48 -14.99 24.28
CA ARG A 12 -1.39 -14.05 24.49
C ARG A 12 -0.66 -14.03 23.16
N SER A 13 -0.78 -12.91 22.45
CA SER A 13 0.04 -12.60 21.29
C SER A 13 1.49 -12.82 21.69
N ALA A 14 2.05 -13.96 21.33
CA ALA A 14 3.47 -14.23 21.43
C ALA A 14 4.14 -13.36 20.38
N GLN A 15 4.24 -12.06 20.67
CA GLN A 15 5.26 -11.21 20.11
C GLN A 15 6.57 -11.83 20.58
N HIS A 16 7.14 -12.72 19.75
CA HIS A 16 8.54 -13.06 19.90
C HIS A 16 9.30 -11.74 19.81
N ALA A 17 9.90 -11.35 20.93
CA ALA A 17 10.89 -10.29 20.95
C ALA A 17 11.90 -10.56 19.82
N PRO A 18 12.31 -9.54 19.04
CA PRO A 18 13.32 -9.74 18.02
C PRO A 18 14.56 -10.32 18.68
N ARG A 19 15.06 -11.45 18.16
CA ARG A 19 16.36 -12.02 18.57
C ARG A 19 17.42 -10.93 18.37
N THR A 20 17.80 -10.28 19.45
CA THR A 20 18.92 -9.36 19.48
C THR A 20 20.19 -10.16 19.19
N GLY A 21 20.93 -9.77 18.14
CA GLY A 21 22.32 -10.21 17.95
C GLY A 21 22.62 -11.14 16.78
N ALA A 22 21.85 -11.13 15.68
CA ALA A 22 22.45 -11.61 14.42
C ALA A 22 23.55 -10.62 14.01
N PRO A 23 24.82 -11.03 13.84
CA PRO A 23 25.88 -10.13 13.40
C PRO A 23 25.49 -9.53 12.05
N ARG A 24 25.54 -8.19 11.96
CA ARG A 24 25.30 -7.52 10.68
C ARG A 24 26.32 -8.07 9.68
N PRO A 25 25.91 -8.52 8.50
CA PRO A 25 26.85 -9.00 7.50
C PRO A 25 27.86 -7.89 7.21
N HIS A 26 29.12 -8.26 6.99
CA HIS A 26 30.13 -7.28 6.59
C HIS A 26 29.92 -6.88 5.12
N PRO A 27 30.07 -5.59 4.79
CA PRO A 27 29.94 -5.12 3.42
C PRO A 27 31.05 -5.76 2.56
N LYS A 28 30.68 -6.26 1.38
CA LYS A 28 31.58 -6.91 0.42
C LYS A 28 31.89 -5.96 -0.73
N GLY A 29 33.03 -6.16 -1.39
CA GLY A 29 33.30 -5.51 -2.67
C GLY A 29 32.20 -5.88 -3.68
N PHE A 30 31.75 -4.90 -4.46
CA PHE A 30 30.84 -5.14 -5.56
C PHE A 30 31.57 -5.87 -6.70
N PRO A 31 30.83 -6.52 -7.62
CA PRO A 31 31.42 -6.96 -8.87
C PRO A 31 32.13 -5.82 -9.61
N GLU A 32 33.12 -6.15 -10.42
CA GLU A 32 33.88 -5.16 -11.20
C GLU A 32 32.93 -4.30 -12.06
N GLY A 33 33.21 -2.99 -12.11
CA GLY A 33 32.39 -2.02 -12.84
C GLY A 33 31.03 -1.68 -12.21
N ILE A 34 30.67 -2.27 -11.06
CA ILE A 34 29.42 -1.97 -10.35
C ILE A 34 29.66 -0.95 -9.24
N GLU A 35 28.80 0.06 -9.21
CA GLU A 35 28.75 1.06 -8.15
C GLU A 35 27.42 1.01 -7.42
N CYS A 36 27.33 1.75 -6.31
CA CYS A 36 26.11 1.87 -5.54
C CYS A 36 24.96 2.38 -6.41
N GLY A 37 23.80 1.71 -6.37
CA GLY A 37 22.60 2.09 -7.14
C GLY A 37 22.03 3.47 -6.83
N ALA A 38 22.50 4.13 -5.75
CA ALA A 38 22.19 5.53 -5.46
C ALA A 38 23.04 6.53 -6.26
N GLY A 39 24.07 6.08 -6.99
CA GLY A 39 24.97 6.95 -7.76
C GLY A 39 26.07 7.64 -6.95
N CYS A 40 26.37 7.18 -5.73
CA CYS A 40 27.39 7.80 -4.86
C CYS A 40 28.84 7.31 -5.11
N GLY A 41 29.10 6.53 -6.16
CA GLY A 41 30.44 6.06 -6.53
C GLY A 41 31.05 4.97 -5.64
N ARG A 42 30.42 4.63 -4.49
CA ARG A 42 30.93 3.56 -3.61
C ARG A 42 30.85 2.19 -4.28
N LYS A 43 31.91 1.38 -4.08
CA LYS A 43 32.09 0.04 -4.67
C LYS A 43 32.05 -1.11 -3.65
N LYS A 44 31.57 -0.83 -2.43
CA LYS A 44 31.48 -1.79 -1.32
C LYS A 44 30.14 -1.66 -0.60
N GLY A 45 29.54 -2.78 -0.20
CA GLY A 45 28.23 -2.82 0.44
C GLY A 45 27.55 -4.19 0.34
N PHE A 46 26.26 -4.19 0.01
CA PHE A 46 25.46 -5.41 -0.10
C PHE A 46 24.56 -5.40 -1.33
N ARG A 47 24.08 -6.58 -1.71
CA ARG A 47 23.03 -6.72 -2.72
C ARG A 47 21.67 -6.64 -2.04
N CYS A 48 20.77 -5.82 -2.57
CA CYS A 48 19.40 -5.76 -2.06
C CYS A 48 18.71 -7.13 -2.20
N SER A 49 18.02 -7.55 -1.13
CA SER A 49 17.35 -8.85 -1.05
C SER A 49 16.08 -8.95 -1.91
N TYR A 50 15.64 -7.84 -2.51
CA TYR A 50 14.43 -7.81 -3.33
C TYR A 50 14.59 -8.63 -4.61
N LYS A 51 13.59 -9.48 -4.86
CA LYS A 51 13.41 -10.28 -6.07
C LYS A 51 11.96 -10.15 -6.49
N ASP A 52 11.70 -9.77 -7.73
CA ASP A 52 10.35 -9.70 -8.28
C ASP A 52 9.84 -11.09 -8.73
N LEU A 53 8.58 -11.16 -9.17
CA LEU A 53 7.93 -12.42 -9.56
C LEU A 53 8.59 -13.09 -10.78
N VAL A 54 9.25 -12.33 -11.66
CA VAL A 54 9.98 -12.87 -12.82
C VAL A 54 11.44 -13.20 -12.48
N GLY A 55 11.85 -12.95 -11.23
CA GLY A 55 13.15 -13.30 -10.69
C GLY A 55 14.25 -12.27 -10.89
N ARG A 56 13.95 -11.08 -11.40
CA ARG A 56 14.90 -9.96 -11.44
C ARG A 56 15.26 -9.55 -10.02
N ARG A 57 16.53 -9.20 -9.81
CA ARG A 57 17.08 -8.83 -8.50
C ARG A 57 17.55 -7.39 -8.51
N CYS A 58 17.42 -6.72 -7.38
CA CYS A 58 17.85 -5.33 -7.23
C CYS A 58 19.38 -5.21 -7.25
N ALA A 59 19.82 -3.98 -7.48
CA ALA A 59 21.20 -3.58 -7.56
C ALA A 59 21.95 -3.73 -6.23
N TYR A 60 23.22 -3.35 -6.26
CA TYR A 60 24.10 -3.26 -5.10
C TYR A 60 24.00 -1.88 -4.46
N TRP A 61 24.08 -1.82 -3.14
CA TRP A 61 23.95 -0.59 -2.37
C TRP A 61 25.00 -0.56 -1.26
N CYS A 62 25.61 0.61 -1.07
CA CYS A 62 26.57 0.83 0.00
C CYS A 62 25.87 0.84 1.36
N GLU A 63 26.65 0.81 2.42
CA GLU A 63 26.14 0.78 3.80
C GLU A 63 25.17 1.93 4.10
N GLU A 64 25.49 3.16 3.68
CA GLU A 64 24.62 4.33 3.87
C GLU A 64 23.28 4.27 3.10
N HIS A 65 23.20 3.54 2.00
CA HIS A 65 21.97 3.40 1.20
C HIS A 65 21.30 2.04 1.41
N SER A 66 21.65 1.37 2.51
CA SER A 66 21.13 0.06 2.88
C SER A 66 20.36 0.13 4.18
N VAL A 67 19.25 -0.60 4.24
CA VAL A 67 18.38 -0.74 5.40
C VAL A 67 18.27 -2.22 5.74
N PHE A 68 18.44 -2.56 7.02
CA PHE A 68 18.27 -3.94 7.49
C PHE A 68 16.87 -4.10 8.11
N LEU A 69 16.06 -4.97 7.50
CA LEU A 69 14.74 -5.36 8.00
C LEU A 69 14.68 -6.88 8.08
N ASN A 70 14.30 -7.40 9.24
CA ASN A 70 14.18 -8.85 9.52
C ASN A 70 15.45 -9.65 9.15
N GLY A 71 16.63 -9.09 9.46
CA GLY A 71 17.92 -9.75 9.20
C GLY A 71 18.33 -9.79 7.72
N ARG A 72 17.55 -9.17 6.82
CA ARG A 72 17.86 -9.03 5.39
C ARG A 72 18.22 -7.58 5.06
N MET A 73 19.13 -7.41 4.11
CA MET A 73 19.49 -6.09 3.60
C MET A 73 18.57 -5.70 2.44
N TRP A 74 18.10 -4.46 2.47
CA TRP A 74 17.26 -3.84 1.45
C TRP A 74 17.87 -2.50 1.05
N CYS A 75 17.59 -2.02 -0.16
CA CYS A 75 17.73 -0.59 -0.42
C CYS A 75 16.55 0.17 0.18
N GLU A 76 16.69 1.47 0.40
CA GLU A 76 15.63 2.28 1.01
C GLU A 76 14.28 2.15 0.25
N ARG A 77 14.34 2.19 -1.08
CA ARG A 77 13.15 2.03 -1.93
C ARG A 77 12.42 0.71 -1.69
N HIS A 78 13.16 -0.41 -1.72
CA HIS A 78 12.54 -1.72 -1.55
C HIS A 78 12.18 -2.00 -0.10
N ALA A 79 12.93 -1.46 0.87
CA ALA A 79 12.55 -1.46 2.29
C ALA A 79 11.18 -0.81 2.49
N ASN A 80 10.98 0.36 1.89
CA ASN A 80 9.72 1.09 1.93
C ASN A 80 8.57 0.40 1.19
N SER A 81 8.87 -0.48 0.23
CA SER A 81 7.85 -1.29 -0.45
C SER A 81 7.51 -2.56 0.35
N VAL A 82 8.51 -3.30 0.84
CA VAL A 82 8.28 -4.59 1.51
C VAL A 82 7.66 -4.46 2.88
N LYS A 83 7.88 -3.34 3.59
CA LYS A 83 7.23 -3.08 4.89
C LYS A 83 5.70 -3.13 4.79
N TRP A 84 5.15 -2.82 3.61
CA TRP A 84 3.72 -2.84 3.35
C TRP A 84 3.21 -4.15 2.78
N LEU A 85 4.04 -4.87 2.02
CA LEU A 85 3.64 -6.09 1.30
C LEU A 85 3.71 -7.35 2.18
N ARG A 86 4.66 -7.39 3.11
CA ARG A 86 4.96 -8.60 3.87
C ARG A 86 4.43 -8.50 5.29
N ALA A 87 3.11 -8.64 5.43
CA ALA A 87 2.51 -9.00 6.71
C ALA A 87 3.21 -10.28 7.18
N ARG A 88 3.99 -10.20 8.28
CA ARG A 88 4.56 -11.38 8.94
C ARG A 88 5.60 -12.13 8.08
N ASP A 89 6.55 -11.37 7.50
CA ASP A 89 7.78 -11.89 6.85
C ASP A 89 8.42 -13.01 7.71
N GLY A 90 8.61 -14.20 7.13
CA GLY A 90 9.13 -15.37 7.83
C GLY A 90 8.08 -16.20 8.59
N SER A 91 6.78 -15.98 8.37
CA SER A 91 5.70 -16.85 8.87
C SER A 91 4.98 -17.57 7.74
N ILE A 92 4.21 -18.63 8.07
CA ILE A 92 3.33 -19.34 7.12
C ILE A 92 2.23 -18.45 6.51
N TYR A 93 2.01 -17.25 7.06
CA TYR A 93 1.03 -16.27 6.59
C TYR A 93 1.67 -15.16 5.73
N GLU A 94 2.95 -15.31 5.34
CA GLU A 94 3.62 -14.37 4.46
C GLU A 94 2.90 -14.32 3.11
N ILE A 95 2.35 -13.15 2.77
CA ILE A 95 1.71 -12.93 1.47
C ILE A 95 2.82 -12.76 0.43
N GLY A 96 2.90 -13.71 -0.51
CA GLY A 96 3.99 -13.82 -1.50
C GLY A 96 3.93 -12.83 -2.68
N THR A 97 3.01 -11.87 -2.69
CA THR A 97 2.92 -10.91 -3.79
C THR A 97 4.08 -9.91 -3.72
N THR A 98 4.91 -9.90 -4.75
CA THR A 98 5.99 -8.92 -4.93
C THR A 98 5.68 -8.07 -6.15
N ALA A 99 6.00 -6.79 -6.06
CA ALA A 99 5.87 -5.87 -7.19
C ALA A 99 7.03 -6.06 -8.16
N ALA A 100 6.84 -5.57 -9.39
CA ALA A 100 7.97 -5.45 -10.30
C ALA A 100 9.05 -4.58 -9.67
N ILE A 101 10.31 -4.85 -10.00
CA ILE A 101 11.46 -4.20 -9.35
C ILE A 101 11.44 -2.67 -9.42
N ASP A 102 10.82 -2.14 -10.46
CA ASP A 102 10.66 -0.76 -10.91
C ASP A 102 9.30 -0.16 -10.54
N ASP A 103 8.36 -0.99 -10.07
CA ASP A 103 7.06 -0.54 -9.57
C ASP A 103 7.23 0.19 -8.21
N ARG A 104 6.69 1.40 -8.13
CA ARG A 104 6.70 2.25 -6.92
C ARG A 104 5.32 2.37 -6.28
N SER A 105 4.29 1.85 -6.93
CA SER A 105 2.89 1.96 -6.55
C SER A 105 2.57 1.33 -5.19
N PRO A 106 3.17 0.19 -4.75
CA PRO A 106 2.94 -0.32 -3.41
C PRO A 106 3.37 0.65 -2.30
N ASN A 107 4.54 1.29 -2.48
CA ASN A 107 5.00 2.26 -1.49
C ASN A 107 4.16 3.54 -1.54
N LEU A 108 3.79 3.99 -2.73
CA LEU A 108 2.96 5.18 -2.91
C LEU A 108 1.61 5.02 -2.19
N VAL A 109 0.89 3.92 -2.42
CA VAL A 109 -0.40 3.70 -1.73
C VAL A 109 -0.23 3.61 -0.21
N GLY A 110 0.86 2.99 0.27
CA GLY A 110 1.17 2.91 1.68
C GLY A 110 1.35 4.29 2.33
N ILE A 111 2.16 5.16 1.70
CA ILE A 111 2.40 6.53 2.15
C ILE A 111 1.10 7.35 2.13
N LEU A 112 0.34 7.32 1.03
CA LEU A 112 -0.89 8.09 0.91
C LEU A 112 -1.90 7.75 2.01
N VAL A 113 -2.07 6.46 2.29
CA VAL A 113 -2.97 6.01 3.37
C VAL A 113 -2.47 6.48 4.73
N ASP A 114 -1.16 6.41 5.02
CA ASP A 114 -0.62 6.93 6.28
C ASP A 114 -0.79 8.45 6.43
N GLU A 115 -0.53 9.21 5.36
CA GLU A 115 -0.68 10.69 5.33
C GLU A 115 -2.13 11.13 5.55
N LEU A 116 -3.09 10.37 5.02
CA LEU A 116 -4.53 10.64 5.17
C LEU A 116 -5.12 10.06 6.46
N ASN A 117 -4.41 9.17 7.15
CA ASN A 117 -5.00 8.30 8.18
C ASN A 117 -5.71 9.07 9.29
N ARG A 118 -5.09 10.16 9.78
CA ARG A 118 -5.65 10.97 10.86
C ARG A 118 -6.96 11.64 10.45
N GLU A 119 -6.98 12.29 9.28
CA GLU A 119 -8.14 13.01 8.77
C GLU A 119 -9.26 12.06 8.38
N MET A 120 -8.93 10.97 7.69
CA MET A 120 -9.91 9.95 7.29
C MET A 120 -10.55 9.26 8.51
N THR A 121 -9.75 8.87 9.51
CA THR A 121 -10.29 8.23 10.72
C THR A 121 -11.17 9.19 11.50
N ALA A 122 -10.79 10.48 11.61
CA ALA A 122 -11.62 11.48 12.27
C ALA A 122 -12.95 11.67 11.55
N HIS A 123 -12.92 11.82 10.22
CA HIS A 123 -14.12 11.98 9.41
C HIS A 123 -15.06 10.76 9.51
N LEU A 124 -14.53 9.53 9.37
CA LEU A 124 -15.32 8.32 9.53
C LEU A 124 -15.85 8.17 10.97
N THR A 125 -15.13 8.65 11.97
CA THR A 125 -15.63 8.65 13.37
C THR A 125 -16.83 9.57 13.52
N GLU A 126 -16.76 10.76 12.91
CA GLU A 126 -17.83 11.76 12.95
C GLU A 126 -19.08 11.30 12.20
N VAL A 127 -18.93 10.75 10.99
CA VAL A 127 -20.05 10.25 10.21
C VAL A 127 -20.80 9.14 10.95
N PHE A 128 -20.06 8.19 11.53
CA PHE A 128 -20.67 7.03 12.19
C PHE A 128 -20.86 7.23 13.70
N ASP A 129 -20.94 8.46 14.20
CA ASP A 129 -20.98 8.77 15.64
C ASP A 129 -22.23 8.21 16.36
N LYS A 130 -23.37 8.18 15.68
CA LYS A 130 -24.66 7.65 16.17
C LYS A 130 -24.68 6.12 16.21
N HIS A 131 -23.76 5.45 15.51
CA HIS A 131 -23.72 4.00 15.45
C HIS A 131 -23.00 3.43 16.69
N LYS A 132 -23.69 2.55 17.43
CA LYS A 132 -23.11 1.93 18.63
C LYS A 132 -22.11 0.82 18.28
N GLY A 133 -20.96 0.85 18.94
CA GLY A 133 -19.94 -0.20 18.81
C GLY A 133 -19.22 -0.18 17.46
N VAL A 134 -18.95 1.02 16.94
CA VAL A 134 -18.18 1.21 15.70
C VAL A 134 -16.69 1.06 15.97
N PHE A 135 -16.01 0.38 15.06
CA PHE A 135 -14.57 0.25 15.01
C PHE A 135 -14.06 0.64 13.63
N ILE A 136 -13.09 1.56 13.59
CA ILE A 136 -12.42 1.94 12.35
C ILE A 136 -11.06 1.27 12.33
N VAL A 137 -10.78 0.55 11.24
CA VAL A 137 -9.54 -0.19 11.04
C VAL A 137 -8.88 0.26 9.77
N THR A 138 -7.65 0.75 9.89
CA THR A 138 -6.75 0.94 8.74
C THR A 138 -6.11 -0.39 8.41
N ASP A 139 -6.12 -0.77 7.12
CA ASP A 139 -5.46 -1.99 6.69
C ASP A 139 -3.97 -1.97 7.07
N ALA A 140 -3.53 -3.05 7.70
CA ALA A 140 -2.13 -3.19 8.07
C ALA A 140 -1.19 -3.36 6.86
N ASN A 141 -1.71 -3.82 5.72
CA ASN A 141 -0.89 -4.22 4.58
C ASN A 141 -1.46 -3.72 3.26
N VAL A 142 -0.58 -3.54 2.29
CA VAL A 142 -0.92 -3.28 0.90
C VAL A 142 -1.18 -4.62 0.20
N ARG A 143 -2.26 -4.68 -0.58
CA ARG A 143 -2.67 -5.89 -1.32
C ARG A 143 -2.67 -5.60 -2.82
N THR A 144 -2.44 -6.63 -3.62
CA THR A 144 -2.62 -6.52 -5.07
C THR A 144 -4.10 -6.39 -5.41
N ALA A 145 -4.40 -5.55 -6.40
CA ALA A 145 -5.70 -5.35 -7.00
C ALA A 145 -5.58 -5.40 -8.54
N SER A 146 -6.71 -5.55 -9.21
CA SER A 146 -6.80 -5.43 -10.66
C SER A 146 -7.81 -4.35 -11.01
N ILE A 147 -7.40 -3.37 -11.79
CA ILE A 147 -8.31 -2.36 -12.34
C ILE A 147 -8.66 -2.77 -13.76
N PRO A 148 -9.96 -2.93 -14.10
CA PRO A 148 -10.36 -3.24 -15.47
C PRO A 148 -9.79 -2.23 -16.46
N LYS A 149 -9.08 -2.71 -17.48
CA LYS A 149 -8.64 -1.87 -18.59
C LYS A 149 -9.65 -2.04 -19.73
N GLY A 150 -10.68 -1.20 -19.72
CA GLY A 150 -11.68 -1.17 -20.78
C GLY A 150 -11.16 -0.40 -21.99
N ARG A 151 -11.24 -0.98 -23.18
CA ARG A 151 -11.32 -0.23 -24.43
C ARG A 151 -12.80 -0.13 -24.81
N VAL A 152 -13.28 1.08 -25.08
CA VAL A 152 -14.63 1.25 -25.65
C VAL A 152 -14.47 1.21 -27.15
N ASP A 153 -14.97 0.15 -27.78
CA ASP A 153 -15.11 0.11 -29.23
C ASP A 153 -16.50 0.60 -29.62
N HIS A 154 -16.53 1.57 -30.53
CA HIS A 154 -17.77 1.99 -31.17
C HIS A 154 -18.10 0.98 -32.26
N THR A 155 -19.09 0.12 -32.00
CA THR A 155 -19.62 -0.84 -32.97
C THR A 155 -20.93 -0.31 -33.57
N PRO A 156 -21.38 -0.83 -34.74
CA PRO A 156 -22.67 -0.46 -35.33
C PRO A 156 -23.86 -0.66 -34.39
N ASP A 157 -23.76 -1.60 -33.44
CA ASP A 157 -24.79 -1.92 -32.44
C ASP A 157 -24.66 -1.09 -31.14
N GLY A 158 -23.73 -0.12 -31.10
CA GLY A 158 -23.46 0.74 -29.96
C GLY A 158 -22.06 0.58 -29.35
N PRO A 159 -21.74 1.37 -28.30
CA PRO A 159 -20.47 1.25 -27.59
C PRO A 159 -20.38 -0.11 -26.87
N ARG A 160 -19.32 -0.87 -27.12
CA ARG A 160 -19.00 -2.10 -26.37
C ARG A 160 -17.75 -1.89 -25.52
N VAL A 161 -17.86 -2.18 -24.23
CA VAL A 161 -16.72 -2.22 -23.31
C VAL A 161 -16.03 -3.57 -23.52
N LEU A 162 -14.88 -3.54 -24.20
CA LEU A 162 -13.98 -4.68 -24.25
C LEU A 162 -13.07 -4.61 -23.02
N HIS A 163 -13.25 -5.53 -22.08
CA HIS A 163 -12.31 -5.69 -20.98
C HIS A 163 -11.06 -6.38 -21.50
N GLU A 164 -10.04 -5.62 -21.85
CA GLU A 164 -8.69 -6.16 -21.97
C GLU A 164 -8.16 -6.46 -20.57
N THR A 165 -7.25 -7.44 -20.48
CA THR A 165 -6.61 -7.92 -19.25
C THR A 165 -6.43 -6.80 -18.22
N GLY A 166 -6.97 -7.00 -17.01
CA GLY A 166 -6.97 -5.98 -15.97
C GLY A 166 -5.55 -5.53 -15.61
N GLN A 167 -5.40 -4.23 -15.37
CA GLN A 167 -4.13 -3.64 -14.99
C GLN A 167 -3.80 -3.96 -13.52
N THR A 168 -2.56 -4.39 -13.25
CA THR A 168 -2.08 -4.54 -11.88
C THR A 168 -2.11 -3.21 -11.14
N ALA A 169 -2.64 -3.24 -9.94
CA ALA A 169 -2.67 -2.12 -9.02
C ALA A 169 -2.43 -2.60 -7.58
N TRP A 170 -2.25 -1.65 -6.67
CA TRP A 170 -1.96 -1.90 -5.27
C TRP A 170 -2.91 -1.09 -4.41
N GLN A 171 -3.54 -1.75 -3.44
CA GLN A 171 -4.60 -1.15 -2.64
C GLN A 171 -4.38 -1.26 -1.14
N ARG A 172 -4.86 -0.25 -0.42
CA ARG A 172 -4.91 -0.14 1.05
C ARG A 172 -5.95 0.91 1.41
N GLY A 173 -6.57 0.80 2.59
CA GLY A 173 -7.47 1.85 3.06
C GLY A 173 -8.04 1.57 4.44
N TRP A 174 -9.27 2.02 4.67
CA TRP A 174 -9.97 1.98 5.95
C TRP A 174 -11.26 1.17 5.83
N GLY A 175 -11.63 0.50 6.91
CA GLY A 175 -12.95 -0.09 7.05
C GLY A 175 -13.60 0.31 8.36
N VAL A 176 -14.89 0.58 8.28
CA VAL A 176 -15.78 0.88 9.40
C VAL A 176 -16.62 -0.37 9.65
N TYR A 177 -16.56 -0.86 10.88
CA TYR A 177 -17.22 -2.09 11.29
C TYR A 177 -18.10 -1.83 12.50
N SER A 178 -19.17 -2.60 12.63
CA SER A 178 -19.95 -2.75 13.85
C SER A 178 -20.01 -4.22 14.26
N HIS A 179 -20.71 -4.51 15.35
CA HIS A 179 -20.98 -5.87 15.79
C HIS A 179 -21.87 -6.66 14.81
N VAL A 180 -22.61 -5.99 13.91
CA VAL A 180 -23.46 -6.64 12.88
C VAL A 180 -22.76 -6.78 11.54
N GLY A 181 -21.60 -6.15 11.34
CA GLY A 181 -20.81 -6.32 10.13
C GLY A 181 -20.21 -5.03 9.61
N TYR A 182 -20.20 -4.90 8.28
CA TYR A 182 -19.49 -3.86 7.57
C TYR A 182 -20.37 -2.63 7.37
N LEU A 183 -19.92 -1.45 7.80
CA LEU A 183 -20.67 -0.20 7.62
C LEU A 183 -20.15 0.59 6.41
N ALA A 184 -18.84 0.75 6.26
CA ALA A 184 -18.26 1.50 5.13
C ALA A 184 -16.82 1.16 4.82
N ARG A 185 -16.44 1.22 3.53
CA ARG A 185 -15.10 0.94 3.01
C ARG A 185 -14.58 2.12 2.25
N VAL A 186 -13.40 2.60 2.61
CA VAL A 186 -12.65 3.53 1.77
C VAL A 186 -11.34 2.87 1.36
N VAL A 187 -11.07 2.77 0.05
CA VAL A 187 -9.85 2.14 -0.48
C VAL A 187 -9.16 3.07 -1.46
N LEU A 188 -7.86 3.28 -1.26
CA LEU A 188 -6.99 3.84 -2.29
C LEU A 188 -6.39 2.69 -3.07
N THR A 189 -6.47 2.77 -4.39
CA THR A 189 -5.87 1.82 -5.33
C THR A 189 -4.97 2.57 -6.30
N VAL A 190 -3.70 2.20 -6.36
CA VAL A 190 -2.68 2.86 -7.17
C VAL A 190 -2.22 1.93 -8.27
N THR A 191 -2.37 2.38 -9.52
CA THR A 191 -1.98 1.59 -10.68
C THR A 191 -0.47 1.42 -10.81
N SER A 192 0.00 0.30 -11.36
CA SER A 192 1.42 0.07 -11.68
C SER A 192 1.89 0.72 -12.99
N THR A 193 1.15 1.71 -13.54
CA THR A 193 1.59 2.51 -14.71
C THR A 193 2.59 3.59 -14.32
N GLU A 194 3.32 4.11 -15.31
CA GLU A 194 4.04 5.38 -15.20
C GLU A 194 3.39 6.41 -16.14
N PRO A 195 2.84 7.53 -15.61
CA PRO A 195 2.70 7.84 -14.20
C PRO A 195 1.63 6.95 -13.49
N PRO A 196 1.76 6.74 -12.17
CA PRO A 196 0.74 6.03 -11.39
C PRO A 196 -0.53 6.89 -11.24
N VAL A 197 -1.68 6.24 -11.35
CA VAL A 197 -3.02 6.83 -11.16
C VAL A 197 -3.60 6.30 -9.85
N VAL A 198 -4.03 7.22 -8.98
CA VAL A 198 -4.74 6.89 -7.74
C VAL A 198 -6.24 6.86 -8.04
N HIS A 199 -6.87 5.75 -7.68
CA HIS A 199 -8.30 5.55 -7.67
C HIS A 199 -8.75 5.47 -6.21
N VAL A 200 -9.77 6.23 -5.84
CA VAL A 200 -10.39 6.16 -4.51
C VAL A 200 -11.76 5.53 -4.67
N TYR A 201 -12.00 4.48 -3.90
CA TYR A 201 -13.29 3.81 -3.85
C TYR A 201 -13.92 4.04 -2.47
N ALA A 202 -15.17 4.47 -2.43
CA ALA A 202 -16.00 4.47 -1.22
C ALA A 202 -17.15 3.47 -1.44
N ASN A 203 -17.29 2.49 -0.55
CA ASN A 203 -18.30 1.41 -0.64
C ASN A 203 -18.31 0.69 -2.00
N GLY A 204 -17.14 0.57 -2.63
CA GLY A 204 -16.99 -0.07 -3.95
C GLY A 204 -17.25 0.85 -5.15
N VAL A 205 -17.74 2.07 -4.92
CA VAL A 205 -17.96 3.08 -5.96
C VAL A 205 -16.70 3.90 -6.16
N LEU A 206 -16.28 4.11 -7.41
CA LEU A 206 -15.16 4.98 -7.75
C LEU A 206 -15.56 6.44 -7.55
N VAL A 207 -14.98 7.11 -6.56
CA VAL A 207 -15.30 8.50 -6.21
C VAL A 207 -14.26 9.51 -6.68
N LEU A 208 -13.02 9.04 -6.92
CA LEU A 208 -11.95 9.88 -7.46
C LEU A 208 -11.00 9.05 -8.32
N ARG A 209 -10.55 9.61 -9.44
CA ARG A 209 -9.45 9.09 -10.26
C ARG A 209 -8.51 10.22 -10.63
N ARG A 210 -7.26 10.19 -10.16
CA ARG A 210 -6.30 11.29 -10.35
C ARG A 210 -4.85 10.82 -10.31
N VAL A 211 -3.99 11.44 -11.12
CA VAL A 211 -2.52 11.36 -10.95
C VAL A 211 -2.12 12.38 -9.88
N PRO A 212 -1.38 12.00 -8.82
CA PRO A 212 -0.98 12.95 -7.78
C PRO A 212 -0.20 14.14 -8.38
N ASP A 213 -0.51 15.35 -7.93
CA ASP A 213 -0.04 16.56 -8.61
C ASP A 213 1.49 16.69 -8.59
N TRP A 214 2.15 16.25 -7.53
CA TRP A 214 3.62 16.23 -7.46
C TRP A 214 4.27 15.17 -8.35
N ILE A 215 3.49 14.17 -8.78
CA ILE A 215 3.93 13.18 -9.77
C ILE A 215 3.72 13.74 -11.18
N ALA A 216 2.59 14.42 -11.43
CA ALA A 216 2.32 15.07 -12.70
C ALA A 216 3.28 16.24 -12.96
N ASN A 217 3.62 17.01 -11.93
CA ASN A 217 4.45 18.20 -12.00
C ASN A 217 5.90 17.95 -11.53
N ARG A 218 6.41 16.70 -11.63
CA ARG A 218 7.79 16.40 -11.22
C ARG A 218 8.78 17.36 -11.90
N GLY A 219 9.55 18.10 -11.09
CA GLY A 219 10.51 19.10 -11.56
C GLY A 219 10.00 20.54 -11.55
N ASN A 220 8.72 20.80 -11.25
CA ASN A 220 8.12 22.13 -11.22
C ASN A 220 7.44 22.43 -9.87
N GLY A 221 7.87 23.50 -9.19
CA GLY A 221 7.16 24.09 -8.03
C GLY A 221 7.36 23.39 -6.68
N SER A 222 6.68 23.91 -5.65
CA SER A 222 6.73 23.40 -4.27
C SER A 222 5.87 22.14 -4.10
N ASN A 223 6.46 21.08 -3.55
CA ASN A 223 5.79 19.80 -3.35
C ASN A 223 4.65 19.86 -2.32
N ALA A 224 4.72 20.75 -1.33
CA ALA A 224 3.80 20.76 -0.19
C ALA A 224 2.36 21.13 -0.59
N GLU A 225 2.19 22.14 -1.45
CA GLU A 225 0.87 22.59 -1.90
C GLU A 225 0.17 21.52 -2.75
N HIS A 226 0.92 20.86 -3.63
CA HIS A 226 0.43 19.72 -4.43
C HIS A 226 -0.03 18.55 -3.55
N HIS A 227 0.69 18.22 -2.48
CA HIS A 227 0.25 17.21 -1.52
C HIS A 227 -1.04 17.64 -0.80
N ALA A 228 -1.14 18.90 -0.36
CA ALA A 228 -2.33 19.41 0.32
C ALA A 228 -3.56 19.42 -0.60
N ALA A 229 -3.40 19.85 -1.86
CA ALA A 229 -4.47 19.86 -2.86
C ALA A 229 -5.00 18.46 -3.16
N PHE A 230 -4.09 17.48 -3.31
CA PHE A 230 -4.48 16.09 -3.49
C PHE A 230 -5.23 15.53 -2.28
N ARG A 231 -4.73 15.78 -1.05
CA ARG A 231 -5.36 15.31 0.19
C ARG A 231 -6.77 15.86 0.34
N ARG A 232 -6.96 17.16 0.10
CA ARG A 232 -8.27 17.80 0.10
C ARG A 232 -9.23 17.16 -0.90
N ALA A 233 -8.78 16.95 -2.14
CA ALA A 233 -9.61 16.32 -3.17
C ALA A 233 -10.04 14.88 -2.82
N VAL A 234 -9.18 14.11 -2.16
CA VAL A 234 -9.53 12.78 -1.65
C VAL A 234 -10.59 12.88 -0.54
N MET A 235 -10.40 13.76 0.43
CA MET A 235 -11.35 13.93 1.54
C MET A 235 -12.71 14.42 1.03
N GLU A 236 -12.76 15.44 0.17
CA GLU A 236 -14.00 15.97 -0.43
C GLU A 236 -14.78 14.88 -1.18
N ALA A 237 -14.09 14.09 -2.01
CA ALA A 237 -14.72 13.00 -2.78
C ALA A 237 -15.29 11.89 -1.88
N VAL A 238 -14.58 11.52 -0.81
CA VAL A 238 -15.04 10.51 0.14
C VAL A 238 -16.21 11.04 0.96
N THR A 239 -16.13 12.27 1.46
CA THR A 239 -17.20 12.90 2.22
C THR A 239 -18.49 12.97 1.42
N ALA A 240 -18.42 13.44 0.16
CA ALA A 240 -19.60 13.50 -0.71
C ALA A 240 -20.25 12.12 -0.93
N ALA A 241 -19.45 11.06 -1.03
CA ALA A 241 -19.94 9.72 -1.34
C ALA A 241 -20.49 8.96 -0.12
N ILE A 242 -19.93 9.19 1.08
CA ILE A 242 -20.39 8.49 2.28
C ILE A 242 -21.71 9.09 2.78
N PHE A 243 -21.92 10.40 2.68
CA PHE A 243 -23.18 11.03 3.09
C PHE A 243 -24.38 10.57 2.24
N GLN A 244 -24.20 10.36 0.93
CA GLN A 244 -25.29 9.88 0.07
C GLN A 244 -25.79 8.48 0.42
N ALA A 245 -24.98 7.66 1.11
CA ALA A 245 -25.36 6.30 1.47
C ALA A 245 -26.23 6.21 2.74
N GLU A 246 -26.27 7.25 3.59
CA GLU A 246 -27.12 7.27 4.79
C GLU A 246 -28.54 7.81 4.50
N ASP A 247 -28.73 8.59 3.45
CA ASP A 247 -30.04 9.16 3.08
C ASP A 247 -30.91 8.19 2.28
N ASP A 248 -30.33 7.12 1.73
CA ASP A 248 -31.00 6.09 0.91
C ASP A 248 -31.45 4.84 1.70
N ASP A 249 -31.20 4.78 3.02
CA ASP A 249 -31.62 3.71 3.97
C ASP A 249 -32.68 4.23 4.98
#